data_AF-A0A2D7GGN0-F1
#
_entry.id   AF-A0A2D7GGN0-F1
#
_cell.length_a   1.000
_cell.length_b   1.000
_cell.length_c   1.000
_cell.angle_alpha   90.00
_cell.angle_beta   90.00
_cell.angle_gamma   90.00
#
_symmetry.space_group_name_H-M   'P 1'
#
loop_
_entity.id
_entity.type
_entity.pdbx_description
1 polymer ?
#
loop_
_entity_poly.entity_id
_entity_poly.type
_entity_poly.pdbx_seq_one_letter_code
_entity_poly.pdbx_strand_id
1 'polypeptide(L)'
;MIIVYNKFVFRILFTNLFIIIFIHKTCFGNANQERVLNFLQSFDTLNAEFIQINNNGEILSGQILISRPGKTRIHYNEIPLLLISDGKKFASINKKIKSITFYNLADIPVSLFLYKNFEKKDIEIVGLYEKENQIKIRIRHKKRQDESFLEIAFEKNPFLMKKWTIFQNPTNKIEVLLNTLVVDEKNSISSFDIDKEDPRPKVFRNN
;
A
#
# COMPACT_ATOMS: atom_id res chain seq x y z
N MET A 1 5.28 -69.24 36.16
CA MET A 1 6.25 -68.35 36.85
C MET A 1 6.31 -67.05 36.06
N ILE A 2 5.88 -65.94 36.66
CA ILE A 2 5.53 -64.68 36.00
C ILE A 2 6.80 -63.87 35.70
N ILE A 3 7.02 -63.51 34.43
CA ILE A 3 8.12 -62.62 34.02
C ILE A 3 7.74 -61.19 34.41
N VAL A 4 8.37 -60.66 35.45
CA VAL A 4 8.19 -59.27 35.90
C VAL A 4 8.98 -58.35 34.96
N TYR A 5 8.27 -57.63 34.10
CA TYR A 5 8.84 -56.63 33.22
C TYR A 5 9.26 -55.39 34.03
N ASN A 6 10.55 -55.05 33.97
CA ASN A 6 11.15 -53.99 34.77
C ASN A 6 10.74 -52.61 34.22
N LYS A 7 9.91 -51.88 34.99
CA LYS A 7 9.31 -50.57 34.68
C LYS A 7 10.35 -49.44 34.50
N PHE A 8 11.64 -49.73 34.67
CA PHE A 8 12.74 -48.76 34.62
C PHE A 8 13.33 -48.55 33.21
N VAL A 9 13.23 -49.54 32.30
CA VAL A 9 13.86 -49.45 30.96
C VAL A 9 13.06 -48.55 29.98
N PHE A 10 11.77 -48.34 30.23
CA PHE A 10 10.90 -47.57 29.32
C PHE A 10 11.10 -46.03 29.38
N ARG A 11 11.87 -45.51 30.34
CA ARG A 11 12.00 -44.06 30.57
C ARG A 11 13.16 -43.38 29.83
N ILE A 12 14.08 -44.15 29.22
CA ILE A 12 15.31 -43.61 28.59
C ILE A 12 15.26 -43.60 27.06
N LEU A 13 14.27 -44.25 26.43
CA LEU A 13 14.10 -44.22 24.97
C LEU A 13 13.27 -43.03 24.44
N PHE A 14 12.66 -42.21 25.31
CA PHE A 14 11.77 -41.11 24.90
C PHE A 14 12.37 -39.70 24.96
N THR A 15 13.55 -39.52 25.56
CA THR A 15 14.19 -38.19 25.69
C THR A 15 15.09 -37.79 24.52
N ASN A 16 15.35 -38.70 23.56
CA ASN A 16 16.20 -38.45 22.39
C ASN A 16 15.45 -38.42 21.04
N LEU A 17 14.16 -38.11 21.05
CA LEU A 17 13.38 -37.90 19.81
C LEU A 17 12.60 -36.56 19.79
N PHE A 18 12.99 -35.58 20.60
CA PHE A 18 12.30 -34.28 20.66
C PHE A 18 13.17 -33.06 20.28
N ILE A 19 14.42 -33.25 19.87
CA ILE A 19 15.34 -32.13 19.54
C ILE A 19 15.46 -31.87 18.02
N ILE A 20 14.95 -32.73 17.13
CA ILE A 20 15.12 -32.55 15.67
C ILE A 20 13.99 -31.74 15.00
N ILE A 21 12.85 -31.51 15.66
CA ILE A 21 11.73 -30.78 15.05
C ILE A 21 11.91 -29.25 15.12
N PHE A 22 12.92 -28.74 15.85
CA PHE A 22 13.02 -27.31 16.16
C PHE A 22 13.97 -26.48 15.29
N ILE A 23 14.56 -27.02 14.21
CA ILE A 23 15.61 -26.29 13.46
C ILE A 23 15.20 -25.82 12.06
N HIS A 24 14.04 -26.18 11.53
CA HIS A 24 13.56 -25.60 10.27
C HIS A 24 12.22 -24.89 10.43
N LYS A 25 12.22 -23.79 11.18
CA LYS A 25 11.45 -22.61 10.72
C LYS A 25 12.16 -22.02 9.50
N THR A 26 12.22 -22.76 8.40
CA THR A 26 12.34 -22.12 7.10
C THR A 26 11.03 -21.39 6.91
N CYS A 27 11.01 -20.10 7.21
CA CYS A 27 9.94 -19.20 6.76
C CYS A 27 10.04 -19.18 5.24
N PHE A 28 9.41 -20.14 4.58
CA PHE A 28 9.20 -20.10 3.15
C PHE A 28 8.21 -18.95 2.93
N GLY A 29 8.69 -17.81 2.46
CA GLY A 29 7.82 -16.72 2.05
C GLY A 29 6.85 -17.26 0.99
N ASN A 30 5.55 -16.95 1.11
CA ASN A 30 4.60 -17.32 0.07
C ASN A 30 5.05 -16.67 -1.25
N ALA A 31 5.29 -17.46 -2.31
CA ALA A 31 5.86 -16.96 -3.57
C ALA A 31 5.02 -15.82 -4.19
N ASN A 32 3.69 -15.86 -4.04
CA ASN A 32 2.80 -14.81 -4.51
C ASN A 32 2.86 -13.55 -3.63
N GLN A 33 3.05 -13.71 -2.33
CA GLN A 33 3.34 -12.60 -1.43
C GLN A 33 4.62 -11.88 -1.87
N GLU A 34 5.72 -12.61 -2.09
CA GLU A 34 6.98 -12.04 -2.54
C GLU A 34 6.85 -11.36 -3.90
N ARG A 35 6.14 -11.99 -4.85
CA ARG A 35 5.86 -11.41 -6.17
C ARG A 35 5.15 -10.06 -6.05
N VAL A 36 4.14 -9.96 -5.19
CA VAL A 36 3.42 -8.70 -4.94
C VAL A 36 4.35 -7.66 -4.31
N LEU A 37 5.08 -8.01 -3.25
CA LEU A 37 6.00 -7.08 -2.59
C LEU A 37 7.09 -6.58 -3.54
N ASN A 38 7.63 -7.45 -4.39
CA ASN A 38 8.64 -7.09 -5.38
C ASN A 38 8.08 -6.11 -6.41
N PHE A 39 6.85 -6.33 -6.92
CA PHE A 39 6.20 -5.38 -7.82
C PHE A 39 5.98 -4.02 -7.15
N LEU A 40 5.52 -4.00 -5.89
CA LEU A 40 5.32 -2.75 -5.17
C LEU A 40 6.62 -1.97 -4.97
N GLN A 41 7.77 -2.63 -5.02
CA GLN A 41 9.09 -2.01 -4.89
C GLN A 41 9.76 -1.71 -6.23
N SER A 42 9.31 -2.29 -7.35
CA SER A 42 10.06 -2.27 -8.61
C SER A 42 9.96 -0.97 -9.39
N PHE A 43 8.84 -0.25 -9.28
CA PHE A 43 8.59 0.95 -10.08
C PHE A 43 9.07 2.24 -9.37
N ASP A 44 9.61 3.17 -10.15
CA ASP A 44 9.93 4.54 -9.71
C ASP A 44 8.81 5.52 -10.04
N THR A 45 8.07 5.26 -11.13
CA THR A 45 6.88 6.05 -11.49
C THR A 45 5.69 5.16 -11.76
N LEU A 46 4.49 5.69 -11.53
CA LEU A 46 3.23 5.03 -11.82
C LEU A 46 2.22 6.09 -12.28
N ASN A 47 1.65 5.87 -13.45
CA ASN A 47 0.62 6.70 -14.04
C ASN A 47 -0.61 5.83 -14.29
N ALA A 48 -1.79 6.32 -13.93
CA ALA A 48 -3.03 5.60 -14.17
C ALA A 48 -4.22 6.57 -14.25
N GLU A 49 -5.20 6.22 -15.07
CA GLU A 49 -6.56 6.69 -14.88
C GLU A 49 -7.21 5.88 -13.75
N PHE A 50 -8.16 6.47 -13.04
CA PHE A 50 -8.85 5.77 -11.96
C PHE A 50 -10.34 6.02 -11.92
N ILE A 51 -11.02 5.05 -11.32
CA ILE A 51 -12.41 5.19 -10.84
C ILE A 51 -12.39 4.91 -9.34
N GLN A 52 -12.77 5.90 -8.55
CA GLN A 52 -12.94 5.81 -7.11
C GLN A 52 -14.41 5.61 -6.77
N ILE A 53 -14.68 4.68 -5.85
CA ILE A 53 -16.00 4.44 -5.29
C ILE A 53 -15.88 4.66 -3.78
N ASN A 54 -16.59 5.66 -3.29
CA ASN A 54 -16.65 6.01 -1.88
C ASN A 54 -17.63 5.09 -1.13
N ASN A 55 -17.54 5.10 0.20
CA ASN A 55 -18.39 4.25 1.04
C ASN A 55 -19.89 4.53 0.91
N ASN A 56 -20.25 5.77 0.55
CA ASN A 56 -21.62 6.21 0.26
C ASN A 56 -22.10 5.86 -1.16
N GLY A 57 -21.26 5.21 -1.98
CA GLY A 57 -21.56 4.88 -3.37
C GLY A 57 -21.27 6.01 -4.37
N GLU A 58 -20.77 7.17 -3.93
CA GLU A 58 -20.31 8.23 -4.83
C GLU A 58 -19.15 7.73 -5.68
N ILE A 59 -19.23 8.01 -6.98
CA ILE A 59 -18.23 7.61 -7.98
C ILE A 59 -17.51 8.86 -8.45
N LEU A 60 -16.19 8.84 -8.38
CA LEU A 60 -15.31 9.89 -8.91
C LEU A 60 -14.31 9.26 -9.87
N SER A 61 -13.85 10.00 -10.86
CA SER A 61 -12.82 9.57 -11.78
C SER A 61 -11.68 10.58 -11.83
N GLY A 62 -10.55 10.17 -12.40
CA GLY A 62 -9.42 11.06 -12.49
C GLY A 62 -8.14 10.41 -12.94
N GLN A 63 -7.03 11.10 -12.67
CA GLN A 63 -5.69 10.65 -12.97
C GLN A 63 -4.81 10.66 -11.72
N ILE A 64 -4.01 9.61 -11.55
CA ILE A 64 -2.97 9.49 -10.54
C ILE A 64 -1.62 9.47 -11.24
N LEU A 65 -0.72 10.34 -10.79
CA LEU A 65 0.70 10.31 -11.10
C LEU A 65 1.46 10.08 -9.79
N ILE A 66 2.42 9.17 -9.81
CA ILE A 66 3.34 8.89 -8.73
C ILE A 66 4.76 8.98 -9.29
N SER A 67 5.64 9.64 -8.54
CA SER A 67 7.08 9.64 -8.78
C SER A 67 7.80 9.52 -7.45
N ARG A 68 8.50 8.42 -7.27
CA ARG A 68 9.19 8.14 -6.02
C ARG A 68 10.52 8.91 -5.94
N PRO A 69 10.95 9.30 -4.72
CA PRO A 69 10.22 9.19 -3.46
C PRO A 69 9.24 10.36 -3.26
N GLY A 70 8.06 10.05 -2.73
CA GLY A 70 7.15 10.98 -2.09
C GLY A 70 6.29 11.86 -3.00
N LYS A 71 6.58 11.95 -4.30
CA LYS A 71 5.81 12.82 -5.21
C LYS A 71 4.56 12.12 -5.70
N THR A 72 3.45 12.84 -5.65
CA THR A 72 2.20 12.37 -6.22
C THR A 72 1.34 13.53 -6.69
N ARG A 73 0.49 13.26 -7.66
CA ARG A 73 -0.54 14.17 -8.14
C ARG A 73 -1.79 13.35 -8.42
N ILE A 74 -2.89 13.67 -7.74
CA ILE A 74 -4.20 13.06 -7.94
C ILE A 74 -5.15 14.18 -8.31
N HIS A 75 -5.65 14.11 -9.54
CA HIS A 75 -6.62 15.05 -10.06
C HIS A 75 -7.95 14.32 -10.27
N TYR A 76 -9.03 14.93 -9.80
CA TYR A 76 -10.39 14.45 -10.00
C TYR A 76 -11.08 15.22 -11.14
N ASN A 77 -11.88 14.52 -11.94
CA ASN A 77 -12.58 15.10 -13.08
C ASN A 77 -13.86 15.85 -12.65
N GLU A 78 -14.59 15.32 -11.67
CA GLU A 78 -15.91 15.81 -11.26
C GLU A 78 -15.83 16.92 -10.22
N ILE A 79 -14.73 17.00 -9.46
CA ILE A 79 -14.56 17.95 -8.36
C ILE A 79 -13.28 18.77 -8.52
N PRO A 80 -13.26 20.05 -8.08
CA PRO A 80 -12.12 20.95 -8.23
C PRO A 80 -11.00 20.67 -7.21
N LEU A 81 -10.82 19.41 -6.83
CA LEU A 81 -9.87 18.94 -5.84
C LEU A 81 -8.61 18.42 -6.53
N LEU A 82 -7.46 18.92 -6.07
CA LEU A 82 -6.14 18.42 -6.44
C LEU A 82 -5.43 17.98 -5.17
N LEU A 83 -5.05 16.71 -5.10
CA LEU A 83 -4.13 16.22 -4.07
C LEU A 83 -2.74 16.15 -4.69
N ILE A 84 -1.76 16.83 -4.10
CA ILE A 84 -0.43 16.97 -4.69
C ILE A 84 0.65 16.89 -3.62
N SER A 85 1.76 16.25 -3.92
CA SER A 85 2.94 16.17 -3.08
C SER A 85 4.19 16.40 -3.89
N ASP A 86 5.08 17.25 -3.39
CA ASP A 86 6.41 17.53 -3.93
C ASP A 86 7.49 16.59 -3.36
N GLY A 87 7.09 15.65 -2.49
CA GLY A 87 7.97 14.73 -1.76
C GLY A 87 8.39 15.22 -0.37
N LYS A 88 8.08 16.47 -0.02
CA LYS A 88 8.31 17.06 1.31
C LYS A 88 7.00 17.37 2.02
N LYS A 89 6.02 17.89 1.29
CA LYS A 89 4.71 18.29 1.78
C LYS A 89 3.63 17.64 0.93
N PHE A 90 2.53 17.25 1.56
CA PHE A 90 1.30 16.85 0.87
C PHE A 90 0.28 17.97 1.02
N ALA A 91 -0.34 18.39 -0.07
CA ALA A 91 -1.33 19.46 -0.10
C ALA A 91 -2.64 18.98 -0.74
N SER A 92 -3.74 19.37 -0.11
CA SER A 92 -5.08 19.34 -0.71
C SER A 92 -5.43 20.74 -1.18
N ILE A 93 -5.65 20.90 -2.48
CA ILE A 93 -5.96 22.18 -3.11
C ILE A 93 -7.38 22.12 -3.67
N ASN A 94 -8.24 23.03 -3.20
CA ASN A 94 -9.56 23.23 -3.79
C ASN A 94 -9.53 24.49 -4.65
N LYS A 95 -9.57 24.30 -5.98
CA LYS A 95 -9.47 25.39 -6.96
C LYS A 95 -10.71 26.29 -6.98
N LYS A 96 -11.88 25.80 -6.58
CA LYS A 96 -13.14 26.56 -6.60
C LYS A 96 -13.19 27.62 -5.49
N ILE A 97 -12.80 27.25 -4.28
CA ILE A 97 -12.79 28.16 -3.12
C ILE A 97 -11.40 28.75 -2.81
N LYS A 98 -10.42 28.46 -3.67
CA LYS A 98 -9.02 28.94 -3.55
C LYS A 98 -8.38 28.60 -2.20
N SER A 99 -8.59 27.38 -1.71
CA SER A 99 -8.03 26.90 -0.45
C SER A 99 -6.92 25.89 -0.67
N ILE A 100 -5.95 25.88 0.24
CA ILE A 100 -4.89 24.88 0.32
C ILE A 100 -4.68 24.45 1.77
N THR A 101 -4.62 23.14 1.99
CA THR A 101 -4.38 22.53 3.30
C THR A 101 -3.21 21.57 3.22
N PHE A 102 -2.28 21.65 4.16
CA PHE A 102 -1.09 20.80 4.20
C PHE A 102 -1.24 19.66 5.22
N TYR A 103 -0.68 18.50 4.87
CA TYR A 103 -0.65 17.29 5.69
C TYR A 103 0.75 16.69 5.68
N ASN A 104 1.07 15.90 6.71
CA ASN A 104 2.27 15.07 6.65
C ASN A 104 1.99 13.87 5.74
N LEU A 105 2.96 13.53 4.90
CA LEU A 105 2.82 12.39 3.98
C LEU A 105 2.56 11.07 4.73
N ALA A 106 3.15 10.90 5.91
CA ALA A 106 2.98 9.70 6.74
C ALA A 106 1.52 9.45 7.18
N ASP A 107 0.73 10.51 7.31
CA ASP A 107 -0.67 10.42 7.79
C ASP A 107 -1.61 9.88 6.70
N ILE A 108 -1.19 9.92 5.43
CA ILE A 108 -2.03 9.52 4.30
C ILE A 108 -2.05 7.99 4.14
N PRO A 109 -3.22 7.32 4.09
CA PRO A 109 -3.33 5.87 3.89
C PRO A 109 -2.51 5.29 2.74
N VAL A 110 -2.54 5.97 1.58
CA VAL A 110 -1.87 5.56 0.35
C VAL A 110 -0.36 5.89 0.33
N SER A 111 0.17 6.49 1.40
CA SER A 111 1.57 6.93 1.46
C SER A 111 2.58 5.78 1.31
N LEU A 112 2.16 4.55 1.61
CA LEU A 112 2.99 3.36 1.43
C LEU A 112 3.49 3.19 -0.02
N PHE A 113 2.72 3.63 -1.02
CA PHE A 113 3.14 3.56 -2.42
C PHE A 113 4.14 4.64 -2.80
N LEU A 114 4.28 5.68 -1.98
CA LEU A 114 5.05 6.88 -2.32
C LEU A 114 6.50 6.77 -1.86
N TYR A 115 6.81 5.95 -0.85
CA TYR A 115 8.18 5.79 -0.37
C TYR A 115 8.97 4.78 -1.21
N LYS A 116 10.19 5.17 -1.62
CA LYS A 116 11.17 4.26 -2.21
C LYS A 116 11.74 3.43 -1.06
N ASN A 117 11.60 2.11 -1.14
CA ASN A 117 12.08 1.17 -0.12
C ASN A 117 11.35 1.29 1.23
N PHE A 118 10.04 1.02 1.27
CA PHE A 118 9.51 0.55 2.55
C PHE A 118 10.23 -0.74 2.88
N GLU A 119 10.89 -0.80 4.03
CA GLU A 119 11.50 -2.04 4.44
C GLU A 119 10.37 -3.03 4.74
N LYS A 120 10.55 -4.32 4.38
CA LYS A 120 9.57 -5.36 4.74
C LYS A 120 9.28 -5.37 6.26
N LYS A 121 10.23 -4.86 7.07
CA LYS A 121 10.06 -4.70 8.52
C LYS A 121 9.04 -3.63 8.92
N ASP A 122 8.78 -2.63 8.08
CA ASP A 122 7.88 -1.50 8.38
C ASP A 122 6.42 -1.80 8.02
N ILE A 123 6.19 -2.81 7.19
CA ILE A 123 4.86 -3.27 6.82
C ILE A 123 4.48 -4.55 7.58
N GLU A 124 3.20 -4.68 7.85
CA GLU A 124 2.57 -5.89 8.33
C GLU A 124 1.60 -6.39 7.27
N ILE A 125 1.72 -7.66 6.92
CA ILE A 125 0.80 -8.33 6.00
C ILE A 125 -0.26 -8.98 6.86
N VAL A 126 -1.48 -8.43 6.81
CA VAL A 126 -2.60 -8.86 7.65
C VAL A 126 -3.54 -9.83 6.91
N GLY A 127 -3.29 -10.06 5.63
CA GLY A 127 -4.04 -11.05 4.85
C GLY A 127 -3.49 -11.25 3.45
N LEU A 128 -3.64 -12.48 2.96
CA LEU A 128 -3.36 -12.86 1.58
C LEU A 128 -4.48 -13.78 1.11
N TYR A 129 -5.14 -13.40 0.01
CA TYR A 129 -6.24 -14.16 -0.58
C TYR A 129 -5.89 -14.46 -2.03
N GLU A 130 -5.97 -15.73 -2.40
CA GLU A 130 -5.58 -16.20 -3.71
C GLU A 130 -6.75 -16.90 -4.39
N LYS A 131 -7.00 -16.52 -5.64
CA LYS A 131 -7.93 -17.18 -6.56
C LYS A 131 -7.18 -17.57 -7.83
N GLU A 132 -7.82 -18.33 -8.72
CA GLU A 132 -7.20 -18.79 -9.96
C GLU A 132 -6.58 -17.65 -10.79
N ASN A 133 -7.29 -16.52 -10.97
CA ASN A 133 -6.82 -15.39 -11.78
C ASN A 133 -6.47 -14.12 -10.97
N GLN A 134 -6.53 -14.16 -9.64
CA GLN A 134 -6.38 -12.96 -8.81
C GLN A 134 -5.58 -13.24 -7.53
N ILE A 135 -4.77 -12.26 -7.12
CA ILE A 135 -4.13 -12.20 -5.80
C ILE A 135 -4.61 -10.94 -5.11
N LYS A 136 -4.99 -11.03 -3.84
CA LYS A 136 -5.24 -9.87 -2.99
C LYS A 136 -4.35 -9.91 -1.77
N ILE A 137 -3.60 -8.84 -1.54
CA ILE A 137 -2.80 -8.68 -0.33
C ILE A 137 -3.40 -7.56 0.53
N ARG A 138 -3.45 -7.75 1.84
CA ARG A 138 -3.78 -6.71 2.81
C ARG A 138 -2.53 -6.33 3.58
N ILE A 139 -2.18 -5.06 3.52
CA ILE A 139 -0.98 -4.51 4.15
C ILE A 139 -1.33 -3.29 4.98
N ARG A 140 -0.66 -3.14 6.11
CA ARG A 140 -0.69 -1.92 6.93
C ARG A 140 0.71 -1.55 7.38
N HIS A 141 0.92 -0.28 7.71
CA HIS A 141 2.18 0.18 8.24
C HIS A 141 2.24 -0.08 9.75
N LYS A 142 3.30 -0.69 10.27
CA LYS A 142 3.40 -1.11 11.68
C LYS A 142 3.34 0.04 12.68
N LYS A 143 3.72 1.26 12.27
CA LYS A 143 3.65 2.45 13.12
C LYS A 143 2.26 3.09 13.18
N ARG A 144 1.30 2.64 12.37
CA ARG A 144 -0.08 3.14 12.50
C ARG A 144 -0.72 2.60 13.76
N GLN A 145 -1.39 3.50 14.48
CA GLN A 145 -2.16 3.16 15.67
C GLN A 145 -3.60 2.75 15.34
N ASP A 146 -4.12 3.15 14.16
CA ASP A 146 -5.44 2.76 13.70
C ASP A 146 -5.46 1.34 13.10
N GLU A 147 -6.66 0.79 12.96
CA GLU A 147 -6.88 -0.51 12.32
C GLU A 147 -6.98 -0.42 10.80
N SER A 148 -6.61 0.72 10.20
CA SER A 148 -6.72 0.91 8.77
C SER A 148 -5.73 0.02 8.03
N PHE A 149 -6.17 -0.55 6.91
CA PHE A 149 -5.32 -1.33 6.04
C PHE A 149 -5.66 -1.09 4.58
N LEU A 150 -4.69 -1.42 3.74
CA LEU A 150 -4.76 -1.30 2.30
C LEU A 150 -4.85 -2.71 1.70
N GLU A 151 -5.94 -3.01 1.02
CA GLU A 151 -6.04 -4.20 0.17
C GLU A 151 -5.63 -3.85 -1.24
N ILE A 152 -4.75 -4.64 -1.85
CA ILE A 152 -4.30 -4.45 -3.23
C ILE A 152 -4.64 -5.72 -4.01
N ALA A 153 -5.36 -5.57 -5.11
CA ALA A 153 -5.74 -6.66 -5.99
C ALA A 153 -4.90 -6.65 -7.28
N PHE A 154 -4.32 -7.81 -7.55
CA PHE A 154 -3.53 -8.11 -8.74
C PHE A 154 -4.25 -9.13 -9.60
N GLU A 155 -4.22 -8.92 -10.91
CA GLU A 155 -4.43 -9.96 -11.90
C GLU A 155 -3.15 -10.80 -12.02
N LYS A 156 -3.28 -12.12 -12.20
CA LYS A 156 -2.11 -13.02 -12.26
C LYS A 156 -1.45 -13.02 -13.65
N ASN A 157 -2.26 -12.92 -14.72
CA ASN A 157 -1.84 -13.06 -16.11
C ASN A 157 -2.60 -12.06 -17.03
N PRO A 158 -1.96 -10.95 -17.46
CA PRO A 158 -0.63 -10.50 -17.05
C PRO A 158 -0.61 -10.08 -15.58
N PHE A 159 0.58 -10.05 -14.97
CA PHE A 159 0.71 -9.61 -13.59
C PHE A 159 0.57 -8.11 -13.47
N LEU A 160 -0.62 -7.64 -13.10
CA LEU A 160 -0.95 -6.23 -13.12
C LEU A 160 -1.75 -5.84 -11.88
N MET A 161 -1.40 -4.72 -11.27
CA MET A 161 -2.20 -4.12 -10.21
C MET A 161 -3.47 -3.52 -10.80
N LYS A 162 -4.65 -3.95 -10.34
CA LYS A 162 -5.95 -3.55 -10.88
C LYS A 162 -6.75 -2.64 -9.96
N LYS A 163 -6.58 -2.81 -8.65
CA LYS A 163 -7.38 -2.09 -7.65
C LYS A 163 -6.61 -1.96 -6.36
N TRP A 164 -6.75 -0.82 -5.70
CA TRP A 164 -6.51 -0.72 -4.27
C TRP A 164 -7.81 -0.40 -3.53
N THR A 165 -7.90 -0.83 -2.27
CA THR A 165 -9.02 -0.54 -1.39
C THR A 165 -8.48 -0.11 -0.05
N ILE A 166 -8.85 1.10 0.37
CA ILE A 166 -8.48 1.65 1.67
C ILE A 166 -9.62 1.31 2.63
N PHE A 167 -9.35 0.46 3.61
CA PHE A 167 -10.29 0.17 4.69
C PHE A 167 -9.96 1.07 5.87
N GLN A 168 -10.88 1.96 6.24
CA GLN A 168 -10.77 2.74 7.48
C GLN A 168 -11.22 1.91 8.68
N ASN A 169 -12.25 1.08 8.46
CA ASN A 169 -12.74 0.04 9.37
C ASN A 169 -13.45 -1.05 8.52
N PRO A 170 -13.97 -2.14 9.13
CA PRO A 170 -14.60 -3.23 8.36
C PRO A 170 -15.82 -2.83 7.50
N THR A 171 -16.51 -1.73 7.83
CA THR A 171 -17.72 -1.27 7.14
C THR A 171 -17.51 -0.02 6.29
N ASN A 172 -16.36 0.64 6.40
CA ASN A 172 -16.03 1.86 5.70
C ASN A 172 -14.78 1.68 4.83
N LYS A 173 -15.00 1.69 3.52
CA LYS A 173 -13.95 1.52 2.51
C LYS A 173 -14.05 2.53 1.38
N ILE A 174 -12.90 2.82 0.79
CA ILE A 174 -12.77 3.54 -0.47
C ILE A 174 -12.09 2.60 -1.46
N GLU A 175 -12.74 2.33 -2.58
CA GLU A 175 -12.20 1.50 -3.65
C GLU A 175 -11.68 2.39 -4.77
N VAL A 176 -10.53 2.06 -5.33
CA VAL A 176 -10.01 2.75 -6.52
C VAL A 176 -9.54 1.72 -7.52
N LEU A 177 -10.26 1.65 -8.63
CA LEU A 177 -9.93 0.85 -9.79
C LEU A 177 -8.92 1.62 -10.64
N LEU A 178 -7.89 0.92 -11.10
CA LEU A 178 -6.81 1.49 -11.88
C LEU A 178 -6.95 1.03 -13.33
N ASN A 179 -7.11 2.00 -14.21
CA ASN A 179 -7.16 1.84 -15.65
C ASN A 179 -5.86 2.39 -16.25
N THR A 180 -5.48 1.86 -17.42
CA THR A 180 -4.32 2.34 -18.18
C THR A 180 -3.03 2.48 -17.34
N LEU A 181 -2.83 1.57 -16.38
CA LEU A 181 -1.68 1.60 -15.47
C LEU A 181 -0.38 1.41 -16.25
N VAL A 182 0.47 2.43 -16.25
CA VAL A 182 1.81 2.42 -16.80
C VAL A 182 2.81 2.70 -15.69
N VAL A 183 3.88 1.93 -15.64
CA VAL A 183 4.99 2.11 -14.69
C VAL A 183 6.25 2.52 -15.43
N ASP A 184 7.13 3.25 -14.73
CA ASP A 184 8.45 3.68 -15.20
C ASP A 184 8.43 4.59 -16.45
N GLU A 185 7.30 5.25 -16.69
CA GLU A 185 7.18 6.35 -17.64
C GLU A 185 7.72 7.65 -17.03
N LYS A 186 8.42 8.46 -17.85
CA LYS A 186 8.99 9.73 -17.38
C LYS A 186 7.89 10.76 -17.12
N ASN A 187 7.78 11.18 -15.86
CA ASN A 187 6.93 12.30 -15.47
C ASN A 187 7.71 13.62 -15.49
N SER A 188 7.05 14.70 -15.94
CA SER A 188 7.62 16.04 -15.81
C SER A 188 7.70 16.46 -14.35
N ILE A 189 8.85 16.98 -13.92
CA ILE A 189 9.08 17.44 -12.55
C ILE A 189 8.07 18.54 -12.16
N SER A 190 7.69 19.40 -13.11
CA SER A 190 6.74 20.49 -12.88
C SER A 190 5.33 20.02 -12.55
N SER A 191 5.01 18.75 -12.79
CA SER A 191 3.68 18.19 -12.48
C SER A 191 3.41 18.09 -10.97
N PHE A 192 4.47 18.15 -10.15
CA PHE A 192 4.44 18.00 -8.70
C PHE A 192 4.72 19.30 -7.93
N ASP A 193 4.72 20.44 -8.62
CA ASP A 193 4.97 21.76 -8.03
C ASP A 193 3.71 22.31 -7.35
N ILE A 194 3.73 22.36 -6.02
CA ILE A 194 2.61 22.87 -5.21
C ILE A 194 2.44 24.38 -5.38
N ASP A 195 3.53 25.15 -5.44
CA ASP A 195 3.49 26.61 -5.49
C ASP A 195 2.93 27.10 -6.83
N LYS A 196 3.15 26.33 -7.90
CA LYS A 196 2.52 26.55 -9.22
C LYS A 196 1.00 26.35 -9.20
N GLU A 197 0.52 25.46 -8.33
CA GLU A 197 -0.90 25.10 -8.23
C GLU A 197 -1.64 25.85 -7.11
N ASP A 198 -0.93 26.61 -6.26
CA ASP A 198 -1.52 27.38 -5.17
C ASP A 198 -2.50 28.44 -5.71
N PRO A 199 -3.80 28.32 -5.42
CA PRO A 199 -4.83 29.21 -5.97
C PRO A 199 -4.96 30.52 -5.20
N ARG A 200 -4.23 30.68 -4.09
CA ARG A 200 -4.28 31.89 -3.27
C ARG A 200 -3.57 33.06 -3.96
N PRO A 201 -4.00 34.30 -3.74
CA PRO A 201 -3.29 35.47 -4.25
C PRO A 201 -1.84 35.48 -3.75
N LYS A 202 -0.88 35.69 -4.67
CA LYS A 202 0.52 35.87 -4.30
C LYS A 202 0.65 37.20 -3.55
N VAL A 203 1.04 37.14 -2.29
CA VAL A 203 1.36 38.33 -1.51
C VAL A 203 2.74 38.80 -1.96
N PHE A 204 2.78 39.80 -2.84
CA PHE A 204 4.04 40.47 -3.16
C PHE A 204 4.49 41.24 -1.92
N ARG A 205 5.58 40.79 -1.29
CA ARG A 205 6.32 41.65 -0.36
C ARG A 205 7.17 42.58 -1.21
N ASN A 206 6.77 43.84 -1.31
CA ASN A 206 7.67 44.90 -1.76
C ASN A 206 8.77 45.02 -0.70
N ASN A 207 9.97 44.57 -1.03
CA ASN A 207 11.19 44.91 -0.31
C ASN A 207 11.78 46.18 -0.93
#